data_AF-A0A8H7AE07-F1
#
_entry.id   AF-A0A8H7AE07-F1
#
_cell.length_a   1.000
_cell.length_b   1.000
_cell.length_c   1.000
_cell.angle_alpha   90.00
_cell.angle_beta   90.00
_cell.angle_gamma   90.00
#
_symmetry.space_group_name_H-M   'P 1'
#
loop_
_entity.id
_entity.type
_entity.pdbx_description
1 polymer ?
#
loop_
_entity_poly.entity_id
_entity_poly.type
_entity_poly.pdbx_seq_one_letter_code
_entity_poly.pdbx_strand_id
1 'polypeptide(L)' 'MWNVKSKPTPMEAGLELKPAEAGKAVRQEDYRRLVGKVQWPAMVTRPDISYTVSRLTSVSNAPTKEAWVR' A
#
# COMPACT_ATOMS: atom_id res chain seq x y z
N MET A 1 -40.28 3.16 19.45
CA MET A 1 -38.81 3.12 19.59
C MET A 1 -38.29 1.93 18.82
N TRP A 2 -37.44 2.13 17.82
CA TRP A 2 -36.88 1.04 17.01
C TRP A 2 -35.88 0.23 17.84
N ASN A 3 -36.12 -1.07 17.97
CA ASN A 3 -35.29 -2.00 18.73
C ASN A 3 -34.14 -2.50 17.85
N VAL A 4 -33.00 -1.79 17.87
CA VAL A 4 -31.79 -2.17 17.14
C VAL A 4 -31.02 -3.19 17.98
N LYS A 5 -31.08 -4.47 17.60
CA LYS A 5 -30.24 -5.51 18.19
C LYS A 5 -28.81 -5.30 17.71
N SER A 6 -27.89 -5.01 18.63
CA SER A 6 -26.45 -4.95 18.33
C SER A 6 -26.03 -6.29 17.73
N LYS A 7 -25.62 -6.30 16.46
CA LYS A 7 -25.01 -7.47 15.84
C LYS A 7 -23.62 -7.64 16.46
N PRO A 8 -23.20 -8.87 16.80
CA PRO A 8 -21.82 -9.10 17.20
C PRO A 8 -20.93 -8.63 16.05
N THR A 9 -20.09 -7.63 16.33
CA THR A 9 -19.09 -7.18 15.37
C THR A 9 -18.20 -8.37 15.04
N PRO A 10 -17.94 -8.70 13.76
CA PRO A 10 -17.16 -9.87 13.37
C PRO A 10 -15.72 -9.89 13.89
N MET A 11 -15.27 -8.81 14.52
CA MET A 11 -13.91 -8.62 15.00
C MET A 11 -13.91 -8.75 16.52
N GLU A 12 -13.05 -9.61 17.05
CA GLU A 12 -12.90 -9.82 18.49
C GLU A 12 -12.46 -8.52 19.19
N ALA A 13 -13.14 -8.18 20.28
CA ALA A 13 -12.82 -7.02 21.08
C ALA A 13 -11.46 -7.21 21.78
N GLY A 14 -10.50 -6.32 21.50
CA GLY A 14 -9.16 -6.37 22.08
C GLY A 14 -8.08 -7.03 21.21
N LEU A 15 -8.38 -7.33 19.94
CA LEU A 15 -7.36 -7.80 19.01
C LEU A 15 -6.36 -6.67 18.67
N GLU A 16 -5.14 -6.75 19.21
CA GLU A 16 -4.05 -5.87 18.80
C GLU A 16 -3.50 -6.32 17.44
N LEU A 17 -3.74 -5.49 16.42
CA LEU A 17 -3.20 -5.70 15.09
C LEU A 17 -1.67 -5.48 15.14
N LYS A 18 -0.92 -6.57 15.09
CA LYS A 18 0.53 -6.50 14.89
C LYS A 18 0.82 -6.22 13.42
N PRO A 19 1.78 -5.34 13.11
CA PRO A 19 2.30 -5.24 11.75
C PRO A 19 2.73 -6.63 11.27
N ALA A 20 2.35 -6.98 10.04
CA ALA A 20 2.82 -8.21 9.41
C ALA A 20 4.36 -8.23 9.40
N GLU A 21 4.95 -9.43 9.46
CA GLU A 21 6.41 -9.57 9.42
C GLU A 21 6.98 -8.76 8.25
N ALA A 22 8.00 -7.95 8.52
CA ALA A 22 8.62 -7.13 7.51
C ALA A 22 9.30 -8.06 6.49
N GLY A 23 8.63 -8.30 5.35
CA GLY A 23 9.22 -9.00 4.23
C GLY A 23 10.55 -8.36 3.83
N LYS A 24 11.44 -9.14 3.19
CA LYS A 24 12.83 -8.72 2.87
C LYS A 24 12.90 -7.27 2.39
N ALA A 25 13.55 -6.42 3.19
CA ALA A 25 13.65 -5.00 2.94
C ALA A 25 14.43 -4.75 1.63
N VAL A 26 13.82 -4.01 0.72
CA VAL A 26 14.52 -3.46 -0.43
C VAL A 26 15.20 -2.16 0.01
N ARG A 27 16.37 -1.85 -0.57
CA ARG A 27 17.02 -0.55 -0.34
C ARG A 27 16.08 0.57 -0.78
N GLN A 28 15.64 1.38 0.18
CA GLN A 28 14.61 2.39 -0.03
C GLN A 28 15.03 3.47 -1.04
N GLU A 29 16.32 3.82 -1.04
CA GLU A 29 16.94 4.76 -1.98
C GLU A 29 16.83 4.29 -3.45
N ASP A 30 17.20 3.03 -3.72
CA ASP A 30 17.14 2.44 -5.05
C ASP A 30 15.70 2.37 -5.55
N TYR A 31 14.80 1.99 -4.65
CA TYR A 31 13.39 1.92 -4.93
C TYR A 31 12.81 3.29 -5.31
N ARG A 32 13.01 4.31 -4.48
CA ARG A 32 12.52 5.68 -4.74
C ARG A 32 13.12 6.25 -6.01
N ARG A 33 14.39 5.96 -6.30
CA ARG A 33 15.05 6.35 -7.54
C ARG A 33 14.38 5.75 -8.77
N LEU A 34 13.98 4.48 -8.71
CA LEU A 34 13.24 3.82 -9.80
C LEU A 34 11.84 4.41 -9.97
N VAL A 35 11.09 4.61 -8.89
CA VAL A 35 9.76 5.24 -8.93
C VAL A 35 9.83 6.62 -9.58
N GLY A 36 10.81 7.45 -9.19
CA GLY A 36 11.02 8.78 -9.78
C GLY A 36 11.26 8.74 -11.29
N LYS A 37 12.03 7.75 -11.78
CA LYS A 37 12.25 7.56 -13.22
C LYS A 37 10.98 7.19 -13.98
N VAL A 38 10.12 6.36 -13.41
CA VAL A 38 8.87 5.91 -14.08
C VAL A 38 7.75 6.95 -13.93
N GLN A 39 7.81 7.78 -12.89
CA GLN A 39 6.82 8.82 -12.64
C GLN A 39 6.88 9.96 -13.68
N TRP A 40 8.06 10.28 -14.20
CA TRP A 40 8.19 11.30 -15.24
C TRP A 40 7.44 10.93 -16.55
N PRO A 41 7.66 9.73 -17.16
CA PRO A 41 6.86 9.28 -18.31
C PRO A 41 5.35 9.25 -18.02
N ALA A 42 4.94 8.81 -16.82
CA ALA A 42 3.53 8.74 -16.45
C ALA A 42 2.83 10.10 -16.41
N MET A 43 3.57 11.19 -16.19
CA MET A 43 3.02 12.56 -16.18
C MET A 43 3.12 13.25 -17.54
N VAL A 44 4.14 12.94 -18.36
CA VAL A 44 4.44 13.71 -19.57
C VAL A 44 3.98 13.02 -20.85
N THR A 45 4.22 11.72 -21.00
CA THR A 45 4.11 11.04 -22.31
C THR A 45 3.24 9.77 -22.31
N ARG A 46 3.00 9.17 -21.13
CA ARG A 46 2.36 7.86 -20.98
C ARG A 46 1.32 7.87 -19.85
N PRO A 47 0.17 8.54 -20.03
CA PRO A 47 -0.89 8.56 -19.01
C PRO A 47 -1.51 7.18 -18.75
N ASP A 48 -1.32 6.23 -19.67
CA ASP A 48 -1.78 4.85 -19.54
C ASP A 48 -1.15 4.10 -18.35
N ILE A 49 0.02 4.51 -17.87
CA ILE A 49 0.70 3.90 -16.72
C ILE A 49 0.53 4.67 -15.41
N SER A 50 -0.25 5.76 -15.38
CA SER A 50 -0.39 6.61 -14.20
C SER A 50 -0.95 5.86 -12.99
N TYR A 51 -1.89 4.93 -13.20
CA TYR A 51 -2.43 4.09 -12.12
C TYR A 51 -1.36 3.21 -11.50
N THR A 52 -0.59 2.50 -12.34
CA THR A 52 0.52 1.66 -11.87
C THR A 52 1.55 2.48 -11.09
N VAL A 53 1.93 3.67 -11.58
CA VAL A 53 2.87 4.55 -10.87
C VAL A 53 2.31 5.04 -9.55
N SER A 54 1.03 5.43 -9.50
CA SER A 54 0.38 5.82 -8.24
C SER A 54 0.45 4.69 -7.20
N ARG A 55 0.24 3.44 -7.64
CA ARG A 55 0.41 2.27 -6.78
C ARG A 55 1.85 2.11 -6.31
N LEU A 56 2.84 2.31 -7.20
CA LEU A 56 4.25 2.31 -6.82
C LEU A 56 4.55 3.36 -5.76
N THR A 57 4.11 4.59 -5.96
CA THR A 57 4.39 5.67 -5.02
C THR A 57 3.83 5.39 -3.62
N SER A 58 2.67 4.73 -3.52
CA SER A 58 2.02 4.40 -2.23
C SER A 58 2.89 3.54 -1.28
N VAL A 59 3.81 2.73 -1.80
CA VAL A 59 4.65 1.83 -0.99
C VAL A 59 6.09 2.35 -0.79
N SER A 60 6.39 3.57 -1.22
CA SER A 60 7.74 4.17 -1.19
C SER A 60 8.34 4.37 0.21
N ASN A 61 7.49 4.34 1.24
CA ASN A 61 7.93 4.46 2.63
C ASN A 61 8.38 3.12 3.22
N ALA A 62 7.86 2.00 2.71
CA ALA A 62 8.20 0.66 3.17
C ALA A 62 8.19 -0.33 1.98
N PRO A 63 9.19 -0.25 1.07
CA PRO A 63 9.24 -1.13 -0.08
C PRO A 63 9.65 -2.54 0.35
N THR A 64 8.66 -3.43 0.43
CA THR A 64 8.86 -4.88 0.61
C THR A 64 8.39 -5.62 -0.64
N LYS A 65 8.82 -6.87 -0.82
CA LYS A 65 8.35 -7.71 -1.95
C LYS A 65 6.84 -7.94 -1.93
N GLU A 66 6.25 -7.98 -0.74
CA GLU A 66 4.83 -8.30 -0.53
C GLU A 66 3.93 -7.05 -0.51
N ALA A 67 4.51 -5.85 -0.36
CA ALA A 67 3.77 -4.58 -0.26
C ALA A 67 2.82 -4.31 -1.45
N TRP A 68 3.08 -4.95 -2.59
CA TRP A 68 2.42 -4.72 -3.87
C TRP A 68 1.22 -5.63 -4.16
N VAL A 69 1.14 -6.74 -3.42
CA VAL A 69 0.17 -7.82 -3.66
C VAL A 69 -1.14 -7.58 -2.91
N ARG A 70 -1.16 -6.61 -1.99
CA ARG A 70 -2.36 -6.15 -1.27
C ARG A 70 -3.27 -5.34 -2.16
#